data_AF-A0A7Y7CFX0-F1
#
_entry.id   AF-A0A7Y7CFX0-F1
#
_cell.length_a   1.000
_cell.length_b   1.000
_cell.length_c   1.000
_cell.angle_alpha   90.00
_cell.angle_beta   90.00
_cell.angle_gamma   90.00
#
_symmetry.space_group_name_H-M   'P 1'
#
loop_
_entity.id
_entity.type
_entity.pdbx_description
1 polymer ?
#
loop_
_entity_poly.entity_id
_entity_poly.type
_entity_poly.pdbx_seq_one_letter_code
_entity_poly.pdbx_strand_id
1 'polypeptide(L)'
;MSLRAPFRPVLAALVCLAALLPLSRADAEPGIRILNSLSTADLAFNALTTNARSIEALTSEPLTSRSFASDARLRYQLEDPAARNVMHYLVECALPATSVVEWKDRRGDVYTFTGGAGLCSEWEYQAPSKECLGYVSACLLARNNAYGHTVEISLRGEDPRDDRTFNPTGDPKQWHPMFLPCDRSGSGLNEECGWVGEGVGSCAAGTQVTVGGGAPRPGTCTGALGSGSGRRVLRVCKELYGCEASRALAAAEKNDCGGDAPSATFTCPRNGKYSVMSAPYDRTSAPGSWVSPAATLGRYPAASFGAFTFREGAFFGNLFDMKALAVEVFINMDTYLPQLTKPNFTGYPYQNVHACFAKDWIAGDEHLASRICANAVVSGVRAYGCLARTVGPCEPGSSSAQAPRCAVNDGPLVQGDGDFEACSDDDGVSHPEPISTYLNSPCDALTVAERNTCDDPTCDFSTTPGKCKKGCAQRSASECLAVACVKNPKLCYRK
;
A
#
# COMPACT_ATOMS: atom_id res chain seq x y z
N MET A 1 34.45 -36.37 -73.22
CA MET A 1 34.40 -37.52 -72.29
C MET A 1 33.68 -37.06 -71.03
N SER A 2 32.70 -37.86 -70.59
CA SER A 2 31.93 -37.80 -69.33
C SER A 2 30.88 -36.69 -69.11
N LEU A 3 29.64 -37.19 -68.95
CA LEU A 3 28.46 -36.55 -68.38
C LEU A 3 28.66 -36.15 -66.90
N ARG A 4 27.93 -35.12 -66.45
CA ARG A 4 26.97 -35.20 -65.30
C ARG A 4 26.25 -33.85 -65.08
N ALA A 5 24.92 -33.88 -65.16
CA ALA A 5 24.03 -33.04 -64.35
C ALA A 5 23.83 -33.74 -62.97
N PRO A 6 23.05 -33.24 -61.99
CA PRO A 6 22.28 -31.98 -61.88
C PRO A 6 22.50 -31.24 -60.52
N PHE A 7 21.91 -30.06 -60.27
CA PHE A 7 21.42 -29.72 -58.90
C PHE A 7 20.31 -28.65 -58.94
N ARG A 8 19.22 -28.97 -58.24
CA ARG A 8 17.98 -28.19 -58.07
C ARG A 8 18.15 -27.09 -57.01
N PRO A 9 17.32 -26.02 -57.05
CA PRO A 9 17.30 -25.01 -55.99
C PRO A 9 16.56 -25.56 -54.76
N VAL A 10 17.18 -25.48 -53.59
CA VAL A 10 16.51 -25.78 -52.31
C VAL A 10 15.73 -24.54 -51.88
N LEU A 11 14.42 -24.72 -51.72
CA LEU A 11 13.49 -23.81 -51.08
C LEU A 11 14.04 -23.35 -49.71
N ALA A 12 14.20 -22.05 -49.54
CA ALA A 12 14.29 -21.42 -48.23
C ALA A 12 12.88 -21.38 -47.60
N ALA A 13 12.49 -22.46 -46.92
CA ALA A 13 11.39 -22.42 -45.97
C ALA A 13 11.93 -21.89 -44.64
N LEU A 14 11.90 -20.57 -44.45
CA LEU A 14 12.00 -19.97 -43.12
C LEU A 14 10.70 -20.31 -42.38
N VAL A 15 10.72 -21.40 -41.65
CA VAL A 15 9.72 -21.71 -40.63
C VAL A 15 9.95 -20.68 -39.51
N CYS A 16 9.10 -19.65 -39.45
CA CYS A 16 8.86 -18.89 -38.24
C CYS A 16 8.26 -19.84 -37.20
N LEU A 17 9.10 -20.62 -36.53
CA LEU A 17 8.81 -21.12 -35.20
C LEU A 17 8.96 -19.89 -34.28
N ALA A 18 7.95 -19.01 -34.30
CA ALA A 18 7.71 -18.17 -33.14
C ALA A 18 7.39 -19.16 -32.03
N ALA A 19 8.38 -19.40 -31.17
CA ALA A 19 8.19 -20.17 -29.98
C ALA A 19 7.01 -19.54 -29.24
N LEU A 20 5.88 -20.26 -29.22
CA LEU A 20 4.88 -20.18 -28.17
C LEU A 20 5.58 -20.67 -26.89
N LEU A 21 6.52 -19.87 -26.40
CA LEU A 21 6.87 -19.93 -24.99
C LEU A 21 5.56 -19.56 -24.29
N PRO A 22 5.04 -20.39 -23.38
CA PRO A 22 4.04 -19.89 -22.46
C PRO A 22 4.70 -18.65 -21.83
N LEU A 23 4.06 -17.48 -21.99
CA LEU A 23 4.37 -16.32 -21.16
C LEU A 23 4.55 -16.87 -19.76
N SER A 24 5.77 -16.77 -19.21
CA SER A 24 6.02 -17.12 -17.82
C SER A 24 4.98 -16.34 -17.05
N ARG A 25 4.03 -17.08 -16.46
CA ARG A 25 3.02 -16.45 -15.63
C ARG A 25 3.80 -15.83 -14.48
N ALA A 26 3.72 -14.51 -14.35
CA ALA A 26 4.26 -13.82 -13.19
C ALA A 26 3.78 -14.56 -11.93
N ASP A 27 4.72 -15.01 -11.10
CA ASP A 27 4.39 -15.72 -9.87
C ASP A 27 4.18 -14.66 -8.79
N ALA A 28 3.01 -14.66 -8.15
CA ALA A 28 2.64 -13.60 -7.22
C ALA A 28 3.44 -13.71 -5.92
N GLU A 29 4.48 -12.90 -5.78
CA GLU A 29 5.38 -12.99 -4.64
C GLU A 29 4.83 -12.29 -3.36
N PRO A 30 5.11 -12.85 -2.17
CA PRO A 30 4.98 -12.21 -0.86
C PRO A 30 5.85 -10.97 -0.74
N GLY A 31 5.34 -9.97 -0.02
CA GLY A 31 6.18 -8.94 0.57
C GLY A 31 6.42 -9.17 2.07
N ILE A 32 7.30 -8.36 2.67
CA ILE A 32 7.49 -8.31 4.12
C ILE A 32 6.21 -7.81 4.79
N ARG A 33 5.60 -8.63 5.64
CA ARG A 33 4.41 -8.25 6.40
C ARG A 33 4.80 -7.57 7.69
N ILE A 34 4.34 -6.34 7.88
CA ILE A 34 4.73 -5.52 9.03
C ILE A 34 3.61 -4.54 9.41
N LEU A 35 3.66 -4.02 10.63
CA LEU A 35 2.68 -3.05 11.11
C LEU A 35 3.11 -1.61 10.80
N ASN A 36 2.18 -0.77 10.36
CA ASN A 36 2.38 0.67 10.19
C ASN A 36 2.06 1.47 11.47
N SER A 37 2.73 1.13 12.56
CA SER A 37 2.42 1.70 13.88
C SER A 37 3.26 2.94 14.24
N LEU A 38 4.11 3.43 13.33
CA LEU A 38 4.97 4.57 13.62
C LEU A 38 4.18 5.88 13.55
N SER A 39 4.07 6.57 14.68
CA SER A 39 3.46 7.89 14.78
C SER A 39 4.16 8.88 13.84
N THR A 40 3.38 9.56 13.00
CA THR A 40 3.90 10.64 12.14
C THR A 40 4.51 11.77 12.94
N ALA A 41 3.91 12.12 14.08
CA ALA A 41 4.45 13.17 14.94
C ALA A 41 5.83 12.78 15.49
N ASP A 42 6.02 11.51 15.86
CA ASP A 42 7.27 11.02 16.42
C ASP A 42 8.36 10.98 15.34
N LEU A 43 8.05 10.44 14.15
CA LEU A 43 9.03 10.41 13.06
C LEU A 43 9.37 11.83 12.55
N ALA A 44 8.40 12.75 12.55
CA ALA A 44 8.60 14.12 12.07
C ALA A 44 9.41 14.99 13.03
N PHE A 45 9.31 14.73 14.34
CA PHE A 45 9.89 15.59 15.37
C PHE A 45 10.48 14.77 16.50
N ASN A 46 11.65 14.17 16.26
CA ASN A 46 12.41 13.47 17.28
C ASN A 46 13.88 13.89 17.30
N ALA A 47 14.52 13.72 18.45
CA ALA A 47 15.91 14.13 18.62
C ALA A 47 16.96 13.25 17.90
N LEU A 48 16.57 12.11 17.33
CA LEU A 48 17.48 11.17 16.64
C LEU A 48 17.60 11.50 15.14
N THR A 49 16.50 11.45 14.41
CA THR A 49 16.50 11.67 12.96
C THR A 49 16.15 13.10 12.55
N THR A 50 15.55 13.91 13.42
CA THR A 50 15.35 15.35 13.18
C THR A 50 16.50 16.16 13.81
N ASN A 51 17.75 15.71 13.67
CA ASN A 51 18.92 16.33 14.28
C ASN A 51 20.17 16.09 13.42
N ALA A 52 20.77 17.14 12.88
CA ALA A 52 21.85 17.00 11.91
C ALA A 52 23.09 16.30 12.50
N ARG A 53 23.45 16.61 13.75
CA ARG A 53 24.60 15.98 14.42
C ARG A 53 24.35 14.53 14.77
N SER A 54 23.11 14.19 15.12
CA SER A 54 22.73 12.82 15.41
C SER A 54 22.73 11.98 14.13
N ILE A 55 22.18 12.51 13.03
CA ILE A 55 22.24 11.87 11.71
C ILE A 55 23.68 11.65 11.26
N GLU A 56 24.55 12.65 11.40
CA GLU A 56 25.97 12.51 11.07
C GLU A 56 26.60 11.33 11.83
N ALA A 57 26.36 11.23 13.13
CA ALA A 57 26.87 10.13 13.95
C ALA A 57 26.24 8.77 13.57
N LEU A 58 24.93 8.76 13.34
CA LEU A 58 24.15 7.57 13.01
C LEU A 58 24.59 6.97 11.66
N THR A 59 24.91 7.82 10.69
CA THR A 59 25.32 7.41 9.33
C THR A 59 26.84 7.24 9.16
N SER A 60 27.64 7.57 10.18
CA SER A 60 29.10 7.35 10.15
C SER A 60 29.57 6.12 10.92
N GLU A 61 28.69 5.48 11.69
CA GLU A 61 29.02 4.40 12.62
C GLU A 61 28.09 3.19 12.41
N PRO A 62 28.50 1.98 12.84
CA PRO A 62 27.60 0.83 12.94
C PRO A 62 26.42 1.09 13.89
N LEU A 63 25.24 0.55 13.59
CA LEU A 63 24.04 0.63 14.41
C LEU A 63 24.09 -0.39 15.56
N THR A 64 24.86 -0.09 16.61
CA THR A 64 25.12 -1.02 17.73
C THR A 64 24.96 -0.35 19.10
N SER A 65 24.78 -1.14 20.16
CA SER A 65 24.74 -0.65 21.55
C SER A 65 25.99 0.16 21.90
N ARG A 66 27.15 -0.20 21.32
CA ARG A 66 28.42 0.50 21.55
C ARG A 66 28.36 1.93 21.04
N SER A 67 27.87 2.15 19.82
CA SER A 67 27.78 3.47 19.19
C SER A 67 26.95 4.44 20.03
N PHE A 68 25.82 3.95 20.58
CA PHE A 68 24.97 4.73 21.48
C PHE A 68 25.56 4.93 22.89
N ALA A 69 26.48 4.08 23.33
CA ALA A 69 27.18 4.25 24.59
C ALA A 69 28.36 5.23 24.49
N SER A 70 29.08 5.23 23.36
CA SER A 70 30.32 5.97 23.16
C SER A 70 30.14 7.36 22.54
N ASP A 71 29.17 7.55 21.64
CA ASP A 71 28.96 8.83 20.97
C ASP A 71 27.90 9.68 21.69
N ALA A 72 28.31 10.82 22.25
CA ALA A 72 27.40 11.75 22.92
C ALA A 72 26.31 12.32 22.00
N ARG A 73 26.54 12.39 20.69
CA ARG A 73 25.57 12.84 19.67
C ARG A 73 24.42 11.85 19.47
N LEU A 74 24.59 10.60 19.89
CA LEU A 74 23.57 9.54 19.87
C LEU A 74 23.02 9.27 21.26
N ARG A 75 23.90 9.14 22.25
CA ARG A 75 23.59 8.72 23.63
C ARG A 75 22.43 9.47 24.26
N TYR A 76 22.41 10.79 24.11
CA TYR A 76 21.40 11.62 24.78
C TYR A 76 20.12 11.76 23.99
N GLN A 77 20.13 11.50 22.67
CA GLN A 77 18.95 11.72 21.83
C GLN A 77 17.82 10.75 22.17
N LEU A 78 18.17 9.53 22.59
CA LEU A 78 17.20 8.56 23.05
C LEU A 78 16.61 8.89 24.43
N GLU A 79 16.95 10.01 25.07
CA GLU A 79 16.19 10.54 26.21
C GLU A 79 14.81 11.07 25.76
N ASP A 80 14.68 11.48 24.50
CA ASP A 80 13.40 11.81 23.88
C ASP A 80 12.58 10.52 23.63
N PRO A 81 11.35 10.41 24.21
CA PRO A 81 10.46 9.29 23.93
C PRO A 81 10.15 9.08 22.44
N ALA A 82 10.01 10.16 21.66
CA ALA A 82 9.76 10.04 20.22
C ALA A 82 10.97 9.44 19.50
N ALA A 83 12.19 9.82 19.90
CA ALA A 83 13.42 9.24 19.38
C ALA A 83 13.56 7.75 19.70
N ARG A 84 13.16 7.30 20.91
CA ARG A 84 13.12 5.86 21.24
C ARG A 84 12.11 5.11 20.39
N ASN A 85 10.95 5.71 20.13
CA ASN A 85 9.97 5.11 19.25
C ASN A 85 10.57 4.96 17.84
N VAL A 86 11.14 6.02 17.27
CA VAL A 86 11.82 5.96 15.97
C VAL A 86 12.97 4.95 15.94
N MET A 87 13.75 4.85 17.01
CA MET A 87 14.84 3.87 17.14
C MET A 87 14.34 2.41 17.05
N HIS A 88 13.20 2.10 17.65
CA HIS A 88 12.57 0.78 17.54
C HIS A 88 12.28 0.42 16.07
N TYR A 89 11.63 1.32 15.34
CA TYR A 89 11.32 1.09 13.91
C TYR A 89 12.56 1.12 13.03
N LEU A 90 13.56 1.95 13.37
CA LEU A 90 14.83 2.05 12.66
C LEU A 90 15.57 0.71 12.72
N VAL A 91 15.73 0.15 13.92
CA VAL A 91 16.40 -1.14 14.11
C VAL A 91 15.61 -2.26 13.45
N GLU A 92 14.28 -2.27 13.57
CA GLU A 92 13.43 -3.26 12.90
C GLU A 92 13.52 -3.19 11.37
N CYS A 93 13.58 -2.00 10.78
CA CYS A 93 13.73 -1.83 9.32
C CYS A 93 15.15 -2.20 8.86
N ALA A 94 16.18 -1.78 9.59
CA ALA A 94 17.56 -1.90 9.15
C ALA A 94 18.16 -3.29 9.41
N LEU A 95 18.04 -3.81 10.65
CA LEU A 95 18.79 -4.97 11.09
C LEU A 95 17.97 -6.26 11.01
N PRO A 96 18.60 -7.43 10.82
CA PRO A 96 17.88 -8.71 10.78
C PRO A 96 17.32 -9.07 12.15
N ALA A 97 16.31 -9.94 12.19
CA ALA A 97 15.57 -10.33 13.40
C ALA A 97 16.44 -10.91 14.55
N THR A 98 17.66 -11.34 14.26
CA THR A 98 18.61 -11.85 15.26
C THR A 98 19.40 -10.75 15.98
N SER A 99 19.39 -9.53 15.45
CA SER A 99 20.23 -8.44 15.93
C SER A 99 19.52 -7.66 17.03
N VAL A 100 20.31 -7.18 18.00
CA VAL A 100 19.80 -6.48 19.18
C VAL A 100 20.66 -5.26 19.46
N VAL A 101 20.01 -4.11 19.62
CA VAL A 101 20.63 -2.87 20.07
C VAL A 101 20.06 -2.50 21.43
N GLU A 102 20.95 -2.25 22.39
CA GLU A 102 20.59 -1.85 23.74
C GLU A 102 21.03 -0.42 24.00
N TRP A 103 20.19 0.33 24.70
CA TRP A 103 20.51 1.67 25.18
C TRP A 103 20.09 1.78 26.65
N LYS A 104 20.93 2.45 27.45
CA LYS A 104 20.68 2.67 28.86
C LYS A 104 20.44 4.15 29.11
N ASP A 105 19.28 4.49 29.68
CA ASP A 105 18.95 5.87 30.02
C ASP A 105 19.78 6.37 31.20
N ARG A 106 19.71 7.67 31.44
CA ARG A 106 20.33 8.35 32.59
C ARG A 106 19.88 7.85 33.97
N ARG A 107 18.70 7.23 34.10
CA ARG A 107 18.21 6.63 35.35
C ARG A 107 18.72 5.20 35.54
N GLY A 108 19.28 4.63 34.48
CA GLY A 108 19.83 3.30 34.44
C GLY A 108 18.87 2.25 33.90
N ASP A 109 17.71 2.65 33.38
CA ASP A 109 16.76 1.77 32.72
C ASP A 109 17.34 1.33 31.36
N VAL A 110 17.26 0.04 31.05
CA VAL A 110 17.76 -0.52 29.79
C VAL A 110 16.58 -0.70 28.83
N TYR A 111 16.75 -0.19 27.61
CA TYR A 111 15.83 -0.33 26.51
C TYR A 111 16.49 -1.21 25.45
N THR A 112 15.71 -2.16 24.93
CA THR A 112 16.17 -3.13 23.93
C THR A 112 15.38 -2.94 22.65
N PHE A 113 16.08 -2.83 21.54
CA PHE A 113 15.54 -2.72 20.19
C PHE A 113 15.98 -3.95 19.40
N THR A 114 15.02 -4.75 18.92
CA THR A 114 15.29 -5.96 18.16
C THR A 114 15.15 -5.66 16.66
N GLY A 115 16.02 -6.23 15.84
CA GLY A 115 15.89 -6.16 14.39
C GLY A 115 14.64 -6.88 13.86
N GLY A 116 14.40 -6.79 12.56
CA GLY A 116 13.21 -7.34 11.92
C GLY A 116 13.43 -7.60 10.43
N ALA A 117 12.97 -6.65 9.61
CA ALA A 117 12.98 -6.71 8.15
C ALA A 117 14.40 -6.85 7.57
N GLY A 118 15.43 -6.26 8.19
CA GLY A 118 16.82 -6.48 7.78
C GLY A 118 17.20 -5.86 6.43
N LEU A 119 16.56 -4.77 6.02
CA LEU A 119 16.77 -4.11 4.71
C LEU A 119 18.16 -3.47 4.56
N CYS A 120 18.90 -3.35 5.66
CA CYS A 120 20.26 -2.84 5.69
C CYS A 120 21.10 -3.57 6.76
N SER A 121 21.28 -4.87 6.54
CA SER A 121 22.03 -5.71 7.47
C SER A 121 23.50 -5.29 7.65
N GLU A 122 24.09 -4.61 6.66
CA GLU A 122 25.47 -4.11 6.74
C GLU A 122 25.64 -3.04 7.82
N TRP A 123 24.57 -2.32 8.20
CA TRP A 123 24.64 -1.29 9.23
C TRP A 123 24.99 -1.87 10.60
N GLU A 124 24.79 -3.17 10.83
CA GLU A 124 25.22 -3.83 12.06
C GLU A 124 26.74 -3.76 12.25
N TYR A 125 27.50 -3.77 11.16
CA TYR A 125 28.95 -3.98 11.17
C TYR A 125 29.76 -2.76 10.71
N GLN A 126 29.16 -1.88 9.92
CA GLN A 126 29.83 -0.72 9.35
C GLN A 126 28.86 0.44 9.11
N ALA A 127 29.40 1.59 8.69
CA ALA A 127 28.58 2.70 8.22
C ALA A 127 27.72 2.26 7.02
N PRO A 128 26.44 2.69 6.95
CA PRO A 128 25.51 2.28 5.91
C PRO A 128 25.87 2.88 4.55
N SER A 129 25.55 2.17 3.46
CA SER A 129 25.62 2.75 2.11
C SER A 129 24.45 3.70 1.86
N LYS A 130 24.50 4.46 0.75
CA LYS A 130 23.38 5.35 0.39
C LYS A 130 22.11 4.57 0.06
N GLU A 131 22.28 3.45 -0.62
CA GLU A 131 21.19 2.55 -1.03
C GLU A 131 20.50 1.97 0.20
N CYS A 132 21.27 1.50 1.17
CA CYS A 132 20.73 1.09 2.46
C CYS A 132 19.90 2.20 3.14
N LEU A 133 20.43 3.43 3.18
CA LEU A 133 19.70 4.55 3.78
C LEU A 133 18.40 4.84 3.03
N GLY A 134 18.37 4.63 1.71
CA GLY A 134 17.17 4.66 0.88
C GLY A 134 16.11 3.66 1.34
N TYR A 135 16.46 2.36 1.39
CA TYR A 135 15.52 1.31 1.83
C TYR A 135 15.01 1.52 3.26
N VAL A 136 15.89 1.88 4.18
CA VAL A 136 15.49 2.15 5.57
C VAL A 136 14.57 3.37 5.65
N SER A 137 14.86 4.43 4.89
CA SER A 137 13.98 5.61 4.80
C SER A 137 12.61 5.22 4.27
N ALA A 138 12.56 4.49 3.15
CA ALA A 138 11.33 4.01 2.55
C ALA A 138 10.52 3.12 3.51
N CYS A 139 11.18 2.25 4.29
CA CYS A 139 10.54 1.39 5.28
C CYS A 139 9.92 2.20 6.44
N LEU A 140 10.66 3.18 6.98
CA LEU A 140 10.15 4.06 8.03
C LEU A 140 8.91 4.85 7.56
N LEU A 141 8.93 5.32 6.32
CA LEU A 141 7.81 6.05 5.70
C LEU A 141 6.62 5.14 5.39
N ALA A 142 6.86 3.91 4.94
CA ALA A 142 5.80 2.93 4.78
C ALA A 142 5.17 2.56 6.13
N ARG A 143 5.93 2.57 7.23
CA ARG A 143 5.39 2.28 8.56
C ARG A 143 4.73 3.49 9.24
N ASN A 144 4.85 4.67 8.64
CA ASN A 144 4.26 5.89 9.16
C ASN A 144 2.72 5.88 9.10
N ASN A 145 2.10 6.43 10.15
CA ASN A 145 0.66 6.46 10.33
C ASN A 145 0.18 7.65 11.18
N ALA A 146 -0.41 8.65 10.51
CA ALA A 146 -0.99 9.83 11.17
C ALA A 146 -2.36 9.58 11.82
N TYR A 147 -2.94 8.40 11.62
CA TYR A 147 -4.26 8.04 12.16
C TYR A 147 -4.18 7.36 13.52
N GLY A 148 -3.01 6.85 13.89
CA GLY A 148 -2.81 6.09 15.13
C GLY A 148 -3.57 4.76 15.16
N HIS A 149 -4.10 4.31 14.02
CA HIS A 149 -4.75 3.00 13.88
C HIS A 149 -3.81 2.06 13.13
N THR A 150 -3.18 1.16 13.87
CA THR A 150 -2.29 0.14 13.34
C THR A 150 -2.99 -0.78 12.35
N VAL A 151 -2.40 -0.93 11.16
CA VAL A 151 -2.75 -1.94 10.18
C VAL A 151 -1.50 -2.70 9.75
N GLU A 152 -1.69 -3.97 9.43
CA GLU A 152 -0.66 -4.74 8.75
C GLU A 152 -0.59 -4.26 7.30
N ILE A 153 0.63 -4.13 6.80
CA ILE A 153 0.98 -3.76 5.42
C ILE A 153 1.95 -4.81 4.87
N SER A 154 2.00 -4.93 3.55
CA SER A 154 3.03 -5.71 2.85
C SER A 154 3.96 -4.76 2.13
N LEU A 155 5.23 -4.78 2.50
CA LEU A 155 6.31 -4.04 1.83
C LEU A 155 6.85 -4.88 0.68
N ARG A 156 6.95 -4.28 -0.51
CA ARG A 156 7.53 -4.90 -1.71
C ARG A 156 8.51 -3.94 -2.36
N GLY A 157 9.49 -4.49 -3.04
CA GLY A 157 10.66 -3.78 -3.51
C GLY A 157 11.68 -4.78 -4.04
N GLU A 158 12.60 -4.29 -4.85
CA GLU A 158 13.76 -5.05 -5.26
C GLU A 158 15.02 -4.59 -4.51
N ASP A 159 15.88 -5.55 -4.13
CA ASP A 159 17.25 -5.28 -3.71
C ASP A 159 18.22 -5.99 -4.66
N PRO A 160 18.95 -5.27 -5.53
CA PRO A 160 19.92 -5.86 -6.45
C PRO A 160 21.03 -6.68 -5.77
N ARG A 161 21.21 -6.51 -4.45
CA ARG A 161 22.20 -7.25 -3.65
C ARG A 161 21.68 -8.64 -3.23
N ASP A 162 20.37 -8.78 -3.02
CA ASP A 162 19.70 -10.00 -2.59
C ASP A 162 18.20 -9.96 -2.96
N ASP A 163 17.81 -10.82 -3.93
CA ASP A 163 16.44 -10.93 -4.45
C ASP A 163 15.42 -11.42 -3.40
N ARG A 164 15.89 -11.90 -2.25
CA ARG A 164 15.02 -12.37 -1.14
C ARG A 164 14.76 -11.32 -0.08
N THR A 165 15.37 -10.15 -0.18
CA THR A 165 15.25 -9.08 0.83
C THR A 165 13.79 -8.77 1.13
N PHE A 166 12.95 -8.68 0.09
CA PHE A 166 11.52 -8.41 0.23
C PHE A 166 10.63 -9.65 0.23
N ASN A 167 11.17 -10.84 -0.06
CA ASN A 167 10.49 -12.13 0.02
C ASN A 167 11.23 -13.12 0.96
N PRO A 168 11.30 -12.84 2.27
CA PRO A 168 12.09 -13.65 3.20
C PRO A 168 11.52 -15.06 3.42
N THR A 169 10.23 -15.29 3.14
CA THR A 169 9.64 -16.64 3.26
C THR A 169 9.93 -17.52 2.05
N GLY A 170 10.24 -16.92 0.89
CA GLY A 170 10.37 -17.61 -0.37
C GLY A 170 9.09 -18.30 -0.81
N ASP A 171 7.92 -17.94 -0.24
CA ASP A 171 6.65 -18.51 -0.67
C ASP A 171 6.36 -18.01 -2.09
N PRO A 172 5.96 -18.85 -3.04
CA PRO A 172 5.75 -18.41 -4.41
C PRO A 172 4.36 -17.82 -4.67
N LYS A 173 3.45 -17.81 -3.67
CA LYS A 173 2.06 -17.41 -3.89
C LYS A 173 1.30 -16.93 -2.65
N GLN A 174 1.05 -15.64 -2.55
CA GLN A 174 0.15 -15.07 -1.53
C GLN A 174 -1.11 -14.38 -2.11
N TRP A 175 -1.14 -14.13 -3.41
CA TRP A 175 -2.26 -13.52 -4.13
C TRP A 175 -2.24 -13.96 -5.61
N HIS A 176 -3.08 -13.37 -6.46
CA HIS A 176 -3.14 -13.72 -7.89
C HIS A 176 -2.75 -12.51 -8.75
N PRO A 177 -1.91 -12.65 -9.82
CA PRO A 177 -1.47 -11.50 -10.63
C PRO A 177 -2.58 -10.65 -11.27
N MET A 178 -3.84 -11.10 -11.26
CA MET A 178 -4.98 -10.31 -11.76
C MET A 178 -5.26 -9.01 -11.01
N PHE A 179 -4.67 -8.85 -9.82
CA PHE A 179 -4.74 -7.59 -9.07
C PHE A 179 -3.70 -6.57 -9.56
N LEU A 180 -2.76 -6.97 -10.42
CA LEU A 180 -1.86 -6.05 -11.11
C LEU A 180 -2.62 -5.23 -12.17
N PRO A 181 -2.18 -4.02 -12.52
CA PRO A 181 -2.69 -3.27 -13.66
C PRO A 181 -2.67 -4.07 -14.95
N CYS A 182 -3.50 -3.62 -15.89
CA CYS A 182 -3.37 -4.04 -17.27
C CYS A 182 -2.33 -3.20 -18.00
N ASP A 183 -1.36 -3.86 -18.64
CA ASP A 183 -0.37 -3.20 -19.52
C ASP A 183 -0.95 -2.74 -20.86
N ARG A 184 -2.16 -3.19 -21.17
CA ARG A 184 -2.88 -2.87 -22.40
C ARG A 184 -4.32 -2.48 -22.11
N SER A 185 -4.91 -1.76 -23.06
CA SER A 185 -6.36 -1.56 -23.08
C SER A 185 -7.07 -2.92 -23.18
N GLY A 186 -8.03 -3.13 -22.30
CA GLY A 186 -8.80 -4.36 -22.22
C GLY A 186 -10.19 -4.08 -21.65
N SER A 187 -11.14 -4.98 -21.91
CA SER A 187 -12.49 -4.81 -21.36
C SER A 187 -13.24 -6.12 -21.12
N GLY A 188 -14.14 -6.09 -20.15
CA GLY A 188 -15.05 -7.20 -19.83
C GLY A 188 -14.49 -8.21 -18.83
N LEU A 189 -15.14 -9.38 -18.78
CA LEU A 189 -14.89 -10.45 -17.79
C LEU A 189 -13.61 -11.23 -17.99
N ASN A 190 -13.10 -11.27 -19.22
CA ASN A 190 -12.01 -12.18 -19.59
C ASN A 190 -10.62 -11.56 -19.36
N GLU A 191 -10.55 -10.29 -18.98
CA GLU A 191 -9.28 -9.67 -18.59
C GLU A 191 -8.77 -10.31 -17.29
N GLU A 192 -7.46 -10.54 -17.23
CA GLU A 192 -6.78 -11.17 -16.09
C GLU A 192 -5.84 -10.19 -15.40
N CYS A 193 -6.25 -8.93 -15.32
CA CYS A 193 -5.55 -7.79 -14.73
C CYS A 193 -6.56 -6.71 -14.32
N GLY A 194 -6.17 -5.78 -13.47
CA GLY A 194 -6.95 -4.61 -13.02
C GLY A 194 -8.14 -4.97 -12.14
N TRP A 195 -8.07 -6.10 -11.45
CA TRP A 195 -9.12 -6.52 -10.52
C TRP A 195 -8.86 -6.00 -9.12
N VAL A 196 -9.93 -5.94 -8.33
CA VAL A 196 -9.97 -5.52 -6.93
C VAL A 196 -10.68 -6.59 -6.12
N GLY A 197 -10.10 -7.03 -5.00
CA GLY A 197 -10.72 -8.00 -4.09
C GLY A 197 -11.76 -7.34 -3.16
N GLU A 198 -13.05 -7.52 -3.43
CA GLU A 198 -14.12 -6.84 -2.67
C GLU A 198 -14.39 -7.48 -1.30
N GLY A 199 -14.11 -8.78 -1.15
CA GLY A 199 -14.19 -9.47 0.14
C GLY A 199 -14.53 -10.95 0.04
N VAL A 200 -14.57 -11.61 1.19
CA VAL A 200 -14.90 -13.03 1.33
C VAL A 200 -16.30 -13.19 1.92
N GLY A 201 -17.15 -13.97 1.26
CA GLY A 201 -18.48 -14.35 1.74
C GLY A 201 -18.52 -15.74 2.36
N SER A 202 -19.59 -16.01 3.11
CA SER A 202 -19.92 -17.34 3.61
C SER A 202 -21.36 -17.74 3.32
N CYS A 203 -21.58 -19.02 3.04
CA CYS A 203 -22.88 -19.59 2.70
C CYS A 203 -22.95 -21.08 3.08
N ALA A 204 -24.15 -21.65 3.13
CA ALA A 204 -24.32 -23.08 3.32
C ALA A 204 -23.97 -23.84 2.03
N ALA A 205 -23.16 -24.88 2.12
CA ALA A 205 -22.69 -25.65 0.97
C ALA A 205 -23.86 -26.15 0.10
N GLY A 206 -23.71 -26.04 -1.23
CA GLY A 206 -24.73 -26.48 -2.19
C GLY A 206 -25.92 -25.52 -2.37
N THR A 207 -26.04 -24.46 -1.57
CA THR A 207 -27.10 -23.45 -1.76
C THR A 207 -26.81 -22.55 -2.95
N GLN A 208 -27.86 -22.15 -3.69
CA GLN A 208 -27.72 -21.18 -4.77
C GLN A 208 -27.63 -19.77 -4.17
N VAL A 209 -26.58 -19.04 -4.51
CA VAL A 209 -26.31 -17.68 -4.03
C VAL A 209 -26.17 -16.75 -5.24
N THR A 210 -26.74 -15.55 -5.14
CA THR A 210 -26.49 -14.46 -6.08
C THR A 210 -25.73 -13.37 -5.35
N VAL A 211 -24.66 -12.86 -5.96
CA VAL A 211 -23.98 -11.63 -5.56
C VAL A 211 -24.28 -10.54 -6.59
N GLY A 212 -24.60 -9.33 -6.14
CA GLY A 212 -24.86 -8.18 -7.01
C GLY A 212 -24.18 -6.91 -6.51
N GLY A 213 -23.80 -6.03 -7.45
CA GLY A 213 -23.20 -4.72 -7.18
C GLY A 213 -24.12 -3.57 -7.59
N GLY A 214 -25.37 -3.58 -7.12
CA GLY A 214 -26.42 -2.61 -7.48
C GLY A 214 -27.46 -3.13 -8.47
N ALA A 215 -27.37 -4.40 -8.88
CA ALA A 215 -28.26 -4.99 -9.87
C ALA A 215 -29.63 -5.36 -9.28
N PRO A 216 -30.71 -5.36 -10.09
CA PRO A 216 -31.99 -5.90 -9.68
C PRO A 216 -31.91 -7.36 -9.21
N ARG A 217 -32.77 -7.77 -8.27
CA ARG A 217 -32.77 -9.15 -7.79
C ARG A 217 -33.17 -10.10 -8.93
N PRO A 218 -32.41 -11.17 -9.22
CA PRO A 218 -32.77 -12.14 -10.24
C PRO A 218 -34.16 -12.75 -10.00
N GLY A 219 -34.87 -13.04 -11.08
CA GLY A 219 -36.20 -13.66 -11.06
C GLY A 219 -37.35 -12.69 -10.79
N THR A 220 -37.16 -11.67 -9.95
CA THR A 220 -38.20 -10.66 -9.67
C THR A 220 -37.96 -9.32 -10.35
N CYS A 221 -36.71 -9.02 -10.74
CA CYS A 221 -36.31 -7.76 -11.35
C CYS A 221 -36.75 -6.51 -10.56
N THR A 222 -36.79 -6.64 -9.24
CA THR A 222 -37.20 -5.58 -8.31
C THR A 222 -36.17 -5.38 -7.20
N GLY A 223 -36.13 -4.16 -6.66
CA GLY A 223 -35.12 -3.73 -5.68
C GLY A 223 -33.71 -3.74 -6.26
N ALA A 224 -32.72 -3.48 -5.40
CA ALA A 224 -31.30 -3.60 -5.74
C ALA A 224 -30.63 -4.60 -4.79
N LEU A 225 -29.70 -5.38 -5.32
CA LEU A 225 -28.79 -6.23 -4.56
C LEU A 225 -27.40 -5.59 -4.59
N GLY A 226 -26.97 -5.06 -3.44
CA GLY A 226 -25.76 -4.25 -3.33
C GLY A 226 -25.98 -2.84 -3.87
N SER A 227 -24.88 -2.12 -4.05
CA SER A 227 -24.85 -0.79 -4.67
C SER A 227 -23.60 -0.65 -5.54
N GLY A 228 -23.55 0.38 -6.38
CA GLY A 228 -22.40 0.63 -7.24
C GLY A 228 -22.54 1.93 -8.01
N SER A 229 -21.42 2.38 -8.58
CA SER A 229 -21.35 3.52 -9.49
C SER A 229 -20.45 3.18 -10.68
N GLY A 230 -20.85 3.66 -11.86
CA GLY A 230 -20.18 3.34 -13.11
C GLY A 230 -20.36 1.89 -13.56
N ARG A 231 -19.79 1.54 -14.71
CA ARG A 231 -19.89 0.19 -15.29
C ARG A 231 -18.75 -0.69 -14.77
N ARG A 232 -19.10 -1.69 -13.96
CA ARG A 232 -18.15 -2.66 -13.40
C ARG A 232 -18.54 -4.08 -13.77
N VAL A 233 -17.57 -4.97 -13.65
CA VAL A 233 -17.75 -6.41 -13.78
C VAL A 233 -17.52 -7.08 -12.42
N LEU A 234 -18.20 -8.20 -12.18
CA LEU A 234 -18.02 -9.03 -10.99
C LEU A 234 -17.55 -10.43 -11.36
N ARG A 235 -16.66 -10.98 -10.54
CA ARG A 235 -16.25 -12.38 -10.60
C ARG A 235 -16.29 -12.98 -9.20
N VAL A 236 -16.88 -14.17 -9.10
CA VAL A 236 -16.98 -14.95 -7.88
C VAL A 236 -16.05 -16.14 -7.98
N CYS A 237 -15.21 -16.32 -6.97
CA CYS A 237 -14.16 -17.31 -6.95
C CYS A 237 -14.34 -18.29 -5.80
N LYS A 238 -13.96 -19.56 -6.05
CA LYS A 238 -13.90 -20.59 -5.02
C LYS A 238 -12.77 -20.34 -4.03
N GLU A 239 -11.63 -19.91 -4.54
CA GLU A 239 -10.45 -19.57 -3.76
C GLU A 239 -10.61 -18.20 -3.10
N LEU A 240 -9.99 -18.00 -1.94
CA LEU A 240 -10.16 -16.76 -1.15
C LEU A 240 -9.27 -15.61 -1.62
N TYR A 241 -8.26 -15.91 -2.43
CA TYR A 241 -7.27 -14.96 -2.96
C TYR A 241 -7.50 -14.64 -4.45
N GLY A 242 -8.72 -14.86 -4.97
CA GLY A 242 -9.09 -14.60 -6.36
C GLY A 242 -8.84 -15.77 -7.31
N CYS A 243 -9.28 -15.65 -8.56
CA CYS A 243 -9.23 -16.73 -9.55
C CYS A 243 -9.35 -16.22 -10.98
N GLU A 244 -8.67 -16.89 -11.93
CA GLU A 244 -8.82 -16.64 -13.37
C GLU A 244 -10.27 -16.86 -13.82
N ALA A 245 -10.67 -16.26 -14.94
CA ALA A 245 -11.99 -16.41 -15.54
C ALA A 245 -12.36 -17.89 -15.73
N SER A 246 -11.40 -18.70 -16.17
CA SER A 246 -11.55 -20.14 -16.38
C SER A 246 -11.88 -20.93 -15.10
N ARG A 247 -11.61 -20.36 -13.92
CA ARG A 247 -11.82 -20.95 -12.60
C ARG A 247 -12.90 -20.24 -11.78
N ALA A 248 -13.59 -19.27 -12.38
CA ALA A 248 -14.68 -18.56 -11.73
C ALA A 248 -15.85 -19.51 -11.44
N LEU A 249 -16.46 -19.36 -10.27
CA LEU A 249 -17.74 -20.00 -9.95
C LEU A 249 -18.88 -19.38 -10.75
N ALA A 250 -18.81 -18.06 -10.91
CA ALA A 250 -19.67 -17.27 -11.77
C ALA A 250 -19.01 -15.90 -12.03
N ALA A 251 -19.42 -15.25 -13.11
CA ALA A 251 -18.95 -13.91 -13.46
C ALA A 251 -20.04 -13.18 -14.24
N ALA A 252 -20.11 -11.85 -14.14
CA ALA A 252 -21.16 -11.07 -14.75
C ALA A 252 -20.73 -9.63 -15.07
N GLU A 253 -21.08 -9.16 -16.27
CA GLU A 253 -20.96 -7.75 -16.69
C GLU A 253 -22.27 -6.99 -16.54
N LYS A 254 -23.38 -7.72 -16.51
CA LYS A 254 -24.76 -7.22 -16.50
C LYS A 254 -25.61 -8.16 -15.67
N ASN A 255 -26.89 -7.85 -15.55
CA ASN A 255 -27.90 -8.68 -14.92
C ASN A 255 -28.98 -9.07 -15.94
N ASP A 256 -29.63 -10.21 -15.73
CA ASP A 256 -30.67 -10.76 -16.62
C ASP A 256 -31.90 -9.85 -16.77
N CYS A 257 -32.13 -8.94 -15.82
CA CYS A 257 -33.16 -7.92 -15.82
C CYS A 257 -32.78 -6.66 -16.63
N GLY A 258 -31.60 -6.63 -17.25
CA GLY A 258 -31.07 -5.49 -17.99
C GLY A 258 -30.28 -4.50 -17.12
N GLY A 259 -29.74 -3.47 -17.78
CA GLY A 259 -28.84 -2.48 -17.17
C GLY A 259 -27.37 -2.92 -17.14
N ASP A 260 -26.53 -2.06 -16.59
CA ASP A 260 -25.07 -2.22 -16.54
C ASP A 260 -24.56 -2.66 -15.16
N ALA A 261 -25.45 -2.82 -14.19
CA ALA A 261 -25.09 -3.32 -12.87
C ALA A 261 -24.92 -4.85 -12.91
N PRO A 262 -23.76 -5.39 -12.46
CA PRO A 262 -23.48 -6.82 -12.55
C PRO A 262 -24.15 -7.63 -11.42
N SER A 263 -24.57 -8.86 -11.74
CA SER A 263 -24.89 -9.88 -10.73
C SER A 263 -24.55 -11.28 -11.20
N ALA A 264 -23.97 -12.08 -10.33
CA ALA A 264 -23.54 -13.44 -10.64
C ALA A 264 -24.21 -14.44 -9.69
N THR A 265 -24.83 -15.49 -10.25
CA THR A 265 -25.47 -16.58 -9.50
C THR A 265 -24.61 -17.85 -9.58
N PHE A 266 -24.37 -18.50 -8.44
CA PHE A 266 -23.52 -19.67 -8.34
C PHE A 266 -24.01 -20.63 -7.24
N THR A 267 -23.46 -21.85 -7.24
CA THR A 267 -23.67 -22.82 -6.16
C THR A 267 -22.57 -22.69 -5.12
N CYS A 268 -22.96 -22.47 -3.85
CA CYS A 268 -22.03 -22.30 -2.74
C CYS A 268 -21.07 -23.50 -2.62
N PRO A 269 -19.74 -23.26 -2.58
CA PRO A 269 -18.75 -24.33 -2.46
C PRO A 269 -18.89 -25.16 -1.19
N ARG A 270 -18.32 -26.38 -1.20
CA ARG A 270 -18.36 -27.32 -0.06
C ARG A 270 -17.75 -26.78 1.23
N ASN A 271 -16.75 -25.91 1.14
CA ASN A 271 -16.13 -25.26 2.30
C ASN A 271 -16.96 -24.06 2.83
N GLY A 272 -18.09 -23.75 2.20
CA GLY A 272 -19.00 -22.68 2.61
C GLY A 272 -18.43 -21.27 2.45
N LYS A 273 -17.36 -21.07 1.67
CA LYS A 273 -16.72 -19.77 1.45
C LYS A 273 -16.50 -19.50 -0.03
N TYR A 274 -16.47 -18.22 -0.37
CA TYR A 274 -16.15 -17.71 -1.71
C TYR A 274 -15.55 -16.32 -1.60
N SER A 275 -14.79 -15.89 -2.60
CA SER A 275 -14.36 -14.50 -2.72
C SER A 275 -15.05 -13.81 -3.89
N VAL A 276 -15.20 -12.50 -3.76
CA VAL A 276 -15.75 -11.64 -4.81
C VAL A 276 -14.69 -10.63 -5.17
N MET A 277 -14.50 -10.45 -6.47
CA MET A 277 -13.62 -9.46 -7.03
C MET A 277 -14.35 -8.66 -8.10
N SER A 278 -13.98 -7.41 -8.27
CA SER A 278 -14.59 -6.50 -9.22
C SER A 278 -13.56 -5.72 -10.01
N ALA A 279 -13.98 -5.11 -11.11
CA ALA A 279 -13.15 -4.20 -11.87
C ALA A 279 -14.00 -3.24 -12.70
N PRO A 280 -13.45 -2.09 -13.13
CA PRO A 280 -14.04 -1.33 -14.23
C PRO A 280 -14.22 -2.22 -15.46
N TYR A 281 -15.33 -2.04 -16.20
CA TYR A 281 -15.52 -2.78 -17.44
C TYR A 281 -14.42 -2.49 -18.45
N ASP A 282 -14.03 -1.22 -18.59
CA ASP A 282 -12.87 -0.79 -19.37
C ASP A 282 -11.69 -0.55 -18.43
N ARG A 283 -10.61 -1.32 -18.60
CA ARG A 283 -9.43 -1.32 -17.72
C ARG A 283 -8.58 -0.05 -17.81
N THR A 284 -8.88 0.80 -18.79
CA THR A 284 -8.27 2.12 -18.96
C THR A 284 -9.10 3.25 -18.36
N SER A 285 -10.33 2.94 -17.91
CA SER A 285 -11.16 3.93 -17.23
C SER A 285 -10.45 4.46 -16.00
N ALA A 286 -10.45 5.79 -15.86
CA ALA A 286 -9.97 6.43 -14.65
C ALA A 286 -10.71 5.84 -13.42
N PRO A 287 -10.03 5.80 -12.26
CA PRO A 287 -10.67 5.40 -11.01
C PRO A 287 -11.89 6.28 -10.74
N GLY A 288 -12.94 5.71 -10.15
CA GLY A 288 -14.24 6.40 -10.05
C GLY A 288 -15.42 5.46 -9.97
N SER A 289 -15.37 4.36 -10.71
CA SER A 289 -16.35 3.29 -10.57
C SER A 289 -16.08 2.47 -9.33
N TRP A 290 -17.12 2.04 -8.63
CA TRP A 290 -17.03 1.18 -7.45
C TRP A 290 -18.27 0.28 -7.34
N VAL A 291 -18.18 -0.78 -6.55
CA VAL A 291 -19.31 -1.64 -6.18
C VAL A 291 -19.24 -1.96 -4.70
N SER A 292 -20.38 -1.96 -4.03
CA SER A 292 -20.58 -2.53 -2.71
C SER A 292 -21.39 -3.81 -2.85
N PRO A 293 -20.75 -4.99 -3.00
CA PRO A 293 -21.50 -6.19 -3.33
C PRO A 293 -22.35 -6.64 -2.15
N ALA A 294 -23.52 -7.21 -2.44
CA ALA A 294 -24.33 -7.90 -1.46
C ALA A 294 -24.76 -9.27 -1.97
N ALA A 295 -25.01 -10.21 -1.05
CA ALA A 295 -25.43 -11.56 -1.37
C ALA A 295 -26.91 -11.80 -1.01
N THR A 296 -27.62 -12.61 -1.80
CA THR A 296 -29.02 -12.98 -1.51
C THR A 296 -29.16 -13.87 -0.26
N LEU A 297 -28.16 -14.69 0.01
CA LEU A 297 -28.11 -15.63 1.12
C LEU A 297 -26.70 -15.67 1.73
N GLY A 298 -26.63 -16.09 2.99
CA GLY A 298 -25.38 -16.16 3.75
C GLY A 298 -24.97 -14.80 4.32
N ARG A 299 -23.66 -14.64 4.59
CA ARG A 299 -23.08 -13.38 5.08
C ARG A 299 -22.07 -12.87 4.08
N TYR A 300 -22.20 -11.61 3.70
CA TYR A 300 -21.24 -10.92 2.86
C TYR A 300 -21.17 -9.41 3.23
N PRO A 301 -19.95 -8.84 3.37
CA PRO A 301 -18.69 -9.56 3.57
C PRO A 301 -18.69 -10.28 4.93
N ALA A 302 -18.13 -11.49 4.96
CA ALA A 302 -17.87 -12.24 6.18
C ALA A 302 -16.45 -12.00 6.72
N ALA A 303 -15.50 -11.68 5.83
CA ALA A 303 -14.11 -11.30 6.15
C ALA A 303 -13.53 -10.42 5.03
N SER A 304 -12.40 -9.76 5.30
CA SER A 304 -11.56 -9.14 4.27
C SER A 304 -11.09 -10.18 3.25
N PHE A 305 -10.68 -9.73 2.07
CA PHE A 305 -10.11 -10.60 1.03
C PHE A 305 -8.91 -11.42 1.55
N GLY A 306 -8.16 -10.88 2.52
CA GLY A 306 -7.12 -11.61 3.23
C GLY A 306 -5.83 -11.74 2.44
N ALA A 307 -5.69 -10.96 1.36
CA ALA A 307 -4.50 -10.87 0.54
C ALA A 307 -4.15 -9.40 0.31
N PHE A 308 -2.87 -9.08 0.45
CA PHE A 308 -2.31 -7.76 0.20
C PHE A 308 -2.31 -7.46 -1.30
N THR A 309 -3.45 -7.03 -1.81
CA THR A 309 -3.71 -6.88 -3.25
C THR A 309 -3.87 -5.42 -3.67
N PHE A 310 -3.88 -4.50 -2.70
CA PHE A 310 -4.14 -3.09 -2.93
C PHE A 310 -2.86 -2.29 -2.84
N ARG A 311 -2.40 -1.76 -3.97
CA ARG A 311 -1.27 -0.84 -3.97
C ARG A 311 -1.72 0.51 -3.44
N GLU A 312 -1.04 0.98 -2.43
CA GLU A 312 -1.23 2.33 -1.91
C GLU A 312 -0.38 3.33 -2.69
N GLY A 313 0.87 2.95 -2.96
CA GLY A 313 1.89 3.81 -3.55
C GLY A 313 3.28 3.34 -3.17
N ALA A 314 4.28 4.18 -3.41
CA ALA A 314 5.66 3.94 -2.99
C ALA A 314 6.21 5.13 -2.18
N PHE A 315 7.14 4.80 -1.29
CA PHE A 315 7.94 5.75 -0.51
C PHE A 315 9.40 5.62 -0.90
N PHE A 316 10.11 6.74 -1.01
CA PHE A 316 11.52 6.78 -1.43
C PHE A 316 12.21 8.08 -1.00
N GLY A 317 13.53 8.13 -1.22
CA GLY A 317 14.39 9.23 -0.80
C GLY A 317 15.24 8.90 0.43
N ASN A 318 15.81 9.93 1.06
CA ASN A 318 16.75 9.77 2.16
C ASN A 318 16.38 10.68 3.35
N LEU A 319 15.84 10.07 4.39
CA LEU A 319 15.49 10.72 5.66
C LEU A 319 16.74 11.12 6.46
N PHE A 320 17.90 10.54 6.13
CA PHE A 320 19.19 10.75 6.80
C PHE A 320 20.08 11.78 6.08
N ASP A 321 19.53 12.62 5.20
CA ASP A 321 20.27 13.75 4.66
C ASP A 321 20.27 14.93 5.64
N MET A 322 21.34 15.05 6.42
CA MET A 322 21.51 16.12 7.41
C MET A 322 21.48 17.53 6.82
N LYS A 323 21.78 17.72 5.53
CA LYS A 323 21.74 19.04 4.86
C LYS A 323 20.33 19.40 4.42
N ALA A 324 19.44 18.42 4.37
CA ALA A 324 18.06 18.52 3.92
C ALA A 324 17.06 18.65 5.08
N LEU A 325 17.51 19.02 6.28
CA LEU A 325 16.63 19.28 7.43
C LEU A 325 16.12 20.73 7.42
N ALA A 326 14.80 20.91 7.42
CA ALA A 326 14.19 22.22 7.54
C ALA A 326 14.00 22.68 8.99
N VAL A 327 14.03 21.74 9.93
CA VAL A 327 13.91 21.98 11.37
C VAL A 327 14.67 20.90 12.11
N GLU A 328 15.14 21.22 13.30
CA GLU A 328 15.85 20.29 14.18
C GLU A 328 15.22 20.24 15.58
N VAL A 329 15.33 19.06 16.20
CA VAL A 329 15.00 18.77 17.60
C VAL A 329 16.29 18.42 18.33
N PHE A 330 16.57 19.12 19.44
CA PHE A 330 17.73 18.86 20.29
C PHE A 330 17.30 18.52 21.70
N ILE A 331 18.11 17.76 22.43
CA ILE A 331 17.92 17.56 23.86
C ILE A 331 18.54 18.73 24.62
N ASN A 332 17.74 19.39 25.44
CA ASN A 332 18.25 20.35 26.40
C ASN A 332 19.00 19.60 27.52
N MET A 333 20.30 19.83 27.66
CA MET A 333 21.13 19.04 28.59
C MET A 333 20.92 19.33 30.08
N ASP A 334 20.18 20.39 30.43
CA ASP A 334 19.82 20.69 31.82
C ASP A 334 18.54 19.95 32.23
N THR A 335 17.56 19.90 31.33
CA THR A 335 16.22 19.34 31.59
C THR A 335 16.01 17.95 31.00
N TYR A 336 16.84 17.55 30.04
CA TYR A 336 16.73 16.34 29.23
C TYR A 336 15.42 16.24 28.46
N LEU A 337 14.86 17.39 28.10
CA LEU A 337 13.64 17.49 27.30
C LEU A 337 13.98 17.91 25.85
N PRO A 338 13.23 17.40 24.86
CA PRO A 338 13.42 17.79 23.47
C PRO A 338 13.00 19.25 23.24
N GLN A 339 13.74 19.97 22.39
CA GLN A 339 13.51 21.37 22.04
C GLN A 339 13.56 21.54 20.52
N LEU A 340 12.51 22.17 19.99
CA LEU A 340 12.40 22.48 18.58
C LEU A 340 13.13 23.80 18.27
N THR A 341 14.00 23.79 17.27
CA THR A 341 14.72 24.99 16.82
C THR A 341 13.83 26.07 16.22
N LYS A 342 12.67 25.67 15.66
CA LYS A 342 11.70 26.57 15.03
C LYS A 342 10.32 26.37 15.66
N PRO A 343 9.96 27.15 16.69
CA PRO A 343 8.63 27.08 17.30
C PRO A 343 7.52 27.31 16.27
N ASN A 344 6.40 26.57 16.39
CA ASN A 344 5.29 26.62 15.43
C ASN A 344 5.68 26.27 13.98
N PHE A 345 6.70 25.42 13.80
CA PHE A 345 7.09 24.93 12.47
C PHE A 345 5.89 24.34 11.73
N THR A 346 5.79 24.65 10.44
CA THR A 346 4.80 24.11 9.51
C THR A 346 5.51 23.79 8.20
N GLY A 347 5.55 22.52 7.79
CA GLY A 347 6.18 22.13 6.52
C GLY A 347 6.70 20.70 6.53
N TYR A 348 7.77 20.45 5.79
CA TYR A 348 8.43 19.15 5.69
C TYR A 348 9.73 19.17 6.51
N PRO A 349 9.86 18.41 7.61
CA PRO A 349 11.13 18.35 8.34
C PRO A 349 12.27 17.83 7.46
N TYR A 350 11.99 16.83 6.62
CA TYR A 350 12.91 16.21 5.67
C TYR A 350 12.60 16.68 4.25
N GLN A 351 13.58 17.26 3.55
CA GLN A 351 13.36 17.81 2.21
C GLN A 351 13.53 16.80 1.08
N ASN A 352 14.35 15.77 1.28
CA ASN A 352 14.73 14.77 0.26
C ASN A 352 13.97 13.45 0.45
N VAL A 353 12.68 13.55 0.75
CA VAL A 353 11.83 12.41 1.05
C VAL A 353 10.51 12.55 0.30
N HIS A 354 10.11 11.48 -0.39
CA HIS A 354 9.07 11.53 -1.40
C HIS A 354 8.13 10.34 -1.30
N ALA A 355 6.92 10.53 -1.82
CA ALA A 355 5.92 9.49 -1.97
C ALA A 355 5.15 9.70 -3.28
N CYS A 356 4.80 8.60 -3.94
CA CYS A 356 3.86 8.59 -5.05
C CYS A 356 2.69 7.66 -4.73
N PHE A 357 1.53 7.87 -5.35
CA PHE A 357 0.33 7.06 -5.11
C PHE A 357 0.02 6.13 -6.29
N ALA A 358 -0.54 4.96 -6.01
CA ALA A 358 -0.98 4.04 -7.04
C ALA A 358 -2.16 4.61 -7.84
N LYS A 359 -2.34 4.18 -9.09
CA LYS A 359 -3.34 4.79 -9.99
C LYS A 359 -4.77 4.65 -9.50
N ASP A 360 -5.10 3.63 -8.70
CA ASP A 360 -6.46 3.30 -8.32
C ASP A 360 -7.09 4.30 -7.32
N TRP A 361 -6.30 5.21 -6.76
CA TRP A 361 -6.76 6.26 -5.85
C TRP A 361 -7.23 7.49 -6.62
N ILE A 362 -8.52 7.86 -6.49
CA ILE A 362 -9.08 9.04 -7.18
C ILE A 362 -8.40 10.35 -6.74
N ALA A 363 -8.01 10.41 -5.48
CA ALA A 363 -7.47 11.56 -4.78
C ALA A 363 -6.25 11.10 -3.96
N GLY A 364 -5.30 10.50 -4.70
CA GLY A 364 -4.17 9.79 -4.11
C GLY A 364 -3.16 10.72 -3.41
N ASP A 365 -3.04 11.95 -3.87
CA ASP A 365 -2.24 12.99 -3.20
C ASP A 365 -2.87 13.38 -1.87
N GLU A 366 -4.19 13.60 -1.81
CA GLU A 366 -4.85 13.89 -0.53
C GLU A 366 -4.80 12.68 0.42
N HIS A 367 -4.97 11.47 -0.11
CA HIS A 367 -4.82 10.23 0.64
C HIS A 367 -3.44 10.16 1.30
N LEU A 368 -2.36 10.24 0.53
CA LEU A 368 -1.01 10.16 1.07
C LEU A 368 -0.70 11.33 2.01
N ALA A 369 -1.10 12.56 1.67
CA ALA A 369 -0.90 13.72 2.55
C ALA A 369 -1.57 13.51 3.91
N SER A 370 -2.78 12.96 3.94
CA SER A 370 -3.50 12.69 5.19
C SER A 370 -2.87 11.58 6.05
N ARG A 371 -2.08 10.70 5.45
CA ARG A 371 -1.30 9.66 6.14
C ARG A 371 0.07 10.14 6.63
N ILE A 372 0.75 11.01 5.88
CA ILE A 372 2.14 11.42 6.14
C ILE A 372 2.30 12.74 6.87
N CYS A 373 1.19 13.43 7.17
CA CYS A 373 1.20 14.70 7.87
C CYS A 373 0.50 14.63 9.23
N ALA A 374 1.09 15.23 10.25
CA ALA A 374 0.49 15.31 11.58
C ALA A 374 0.82 16.62 12.32
N ASN A 375 -0.08 16.97 13.25
CA ASN A 375 0.23 17.93 14.30
C ASN A 375 1.04 17.24 15.39
N ALA A 376 2.00 17.96 15.98
CA ALA A 376 2.86 17.49 17.04
C ALA A 376 2.99 18.54 18.16
N VAL A 377 3.40 18.08 19.34
CA VAL A 377 3.74 18.95 20.47
C VAL A 377 5.09 18.50 21.01
N VAL A 378 6.11 19.35 20.87
CA VAL A 378 7.47 19.10 21.38
C VAL A 378 7.67 19.98 22.61
N SER A 379 7.67 19.39 23.81
CA SER A 379 7.81 20.11 25.09
C SER A 379 6.88 21.32 25.23
N GLY A 380 5.60 21.13 24.86
CA GLY A 380 4.57 22.18 24.91
C GLY A 380 4.53 23.13 23.70
N VAL A 381 5.49 23.02 22.77
CA VAL A 381 5.53 23.80 21.54
C VAL A 381 4.82 23.04 20.42
N ARG A 382 3.83 23.66 19.80
CA ARG A 382 3.10 23.06 18.66
C ARG A 382 3.95 23.08 17.40
N ALA A 383 3.79 22.06 16.56
CA ALA A 383 4.35 21.98 15.23
C ALA A 383 3.41 21.18 14.30
N TYR A 384 3.56 21.37 13.00
CA TYR A 384 2.91 20.61 11.95
C TYR A 384 3.97 20.14 10.95
N GLY A 385 4.02 18.84 10.70
CA GLY A 385 5.05 18.22 9.87
C GLY A 385 4.44 17.23 8.88
N CYS A 386 4.92 17.25 7.63
CA CYS A 386 4.69 16.23 6.63
C CYS A 386 6.01 15.51 6.34
N LEU A 387 6.03 14.18 6.38
CA LEU A 387 7.27 13.42 6.26
C LEU A 387 7.83 13.34 4.84
N ALA A 388 6.95 13.29 3.85
CA ALA A 388 7.31 13.11 2.45
C ALA A 388 6.51 14.05 1.55
N ARG A 389 7.11 14.50 0.46
CA ARG A 389 6.42 15.24 -0.60
C ARG A 389 5.67 14.26 -1.49
N THR A 390 4.38 14.50 -1.75
CA THR A 390 3.61 13.74 -2.73
C THR A 390 3.93 14.23 -4.13
N VAL A 391 4.66 13.42 -4.90
CA VAL A 391 5.20 13.81 -6.21
C VAL A 391 4.26 13.48 -7.38
N GLY A 392 3.15 12.80 -7.12
CA GLY A 392 2.15 12.42 -8.11
C GLY A 392 1.89 10.92 -8.17
N PRO A 393 1.32 10.42 -9.28
CA PRO A 393 1.06 9.00 -9.42
C PRO A 393 2.36 8.23 -9.62
N CYS A 394 2.47 7.02 -9.08
CA CYS A 394 3.60 6.13 -9.35
C CYS A 394 3.60 5.64 -10.80
N GLU A 395 2.40 5.49 -11.38
CA GLU A 395 2.19 4.79 -12.65
C GLU A 395 1.17 5.52 -13.55
N PRO A 396 1.13 5.21 -14.86
CA PRO A 396 0.15 5.77 -15.77
C PRO A 396 -1.30 5.40 -15.41
N GLY A 397 -2.26 6.19 -15.91
CA GLY A 397 -3.69 5.86 -15.81
C GLY A 397 -4.36 6.27 -14.50
N SER A 398 -3.71 7.10 -13.69
CA SER A 398 -4.35 7.77 -12.54
C SER A 398 -5.29 8.90 -12.99
N SER A 399 -6.11 9.41 -12.07
CA SER A 399 -6.92 10.62 -12.25
C SER A 399 -6.09 11.93 -12.27
N SER A 400 -4.84 11.89 -11.80
CA SER A 400 -3.95 13.06 -11.77
C SER A 400 -3.40 13.37 -13.16
N ALA A 401 -3.29 14.67 -13.46
CA ALA A 401 -2.66 15.16 -14.69
C ALA A 401 -1.11 15.14 -14.64
N GLN A 402 -0.52 14.79 -13.48
CA GLN A 402 0.93 14.70 -13.33
C GLN A 402 1.48 13.45 -14.01
N ALA A 403 2.73 13.53 -14.45
CA ALA A 403 3.43 12.39 -15.03
C ALA A 403 3.66 11.28 -14.00
N PRO A 404 3.66 10.00 -14.41
CA PRO A 404 4.03 8.89 -13.53
C PRO A 404 5.48 9.06 -13.05
N ARG A 405 5.73 8.67 -11.80
CA ARG A 405 7.03 8.90 -11.15
C ARG A 405 7.94 7.70 -11.15
N CYS A 406 7.41 6.49 -11.27
CA CYS A 406 8.19 5.27 -11.31
C CYS A 406 8.29 4.74 -12.74
N ALA A 407 9.47 4.23 -13.09
CA ALA A 407 9.77 3.81 -14.46
C ALA A 407 9.25 2.41 -14.77
N VAL A 408 9.15 1.56 -13.74
CA VAL A 408 8.76 0.15 -13.88
C VAL A 408 7.64 -0.17 -12.89
N ASN A 409 6.61 -0.84 -13.40
CA ASN A 409 5.60 -1.54 -12.61
C ASN A 409 5.96 -3.01 -12.71
N ASP A 410 6.30 -3.67 -11.59
CA ASP A 410 6.70 -5.09 -11.57
C ASP A 410 7.97 -5.33 -12.40
N GLY A 411 9.14 -4.98 -11.87
CA GLY A 411 10.36 -5.07 -12.66
C GLY A 411 11.00 -6.46 -12.73
N PRO A 412 12.25 -6.50 -13.22
CA PRO A 412 12.76 -7.72 -13.82
C PRO A 412 13.43 -8.67 -12.83
N LEU A 413 13.82 -8.24 -11.63
CA LEU A 413 14.47 -9.12 -10.66
C LEU A 413 13.43 -10.05 -10.02
N VAL A 414 12.26 -9.53 -9.66
CA VAL A 414 11.18 -10.28 -9.01
C VAL A 414 9.84 -10.10 -9.74
N GLN A 415 9.68 -10.81 -10.86
CA GLN A 415 8.44 -10.74 -11.66
C GLN A 415 7.21 -11.27 -10.90
N GLY A 416 6.19 -10.43 -10.78
CA GLY A 416 4.88 -10.74 -10.23
C GLY A 416 4.65 -10.22 -8.81
N ASP A 417 5.60 -9.52 -8.21
CA ASP A 417 5.44 -8.89 -6.90
C ASP A 417 4.68 -7.55 -7.00
N GLY A 418 4.62 -6.96 -8.19
CA GLY A 418 3.86 -5.76 -8.53
C GLY A 418 4.39 -4.46 -7.95
N ASP A 419 5.62 -4.44 -7.47
CA ASP A 419 6.23 -3.25 -6.91
C ASP A 419 6.45 -2.14 -7.95
N PHE A 420 6.94 -1.01 -7.48
CA PHE A 420 7.28 0.16 -8.27
C PHE A 420 8.78 0.36 -8.14
N GLU A 421 9.47 0.59 -9.25
CA GLU A 421 10.93 0.76 -9.25
C GLU A 421 11.37 2.05 -9.94
N ALA A 422 12.61 2.45 -9.61
CA ALA A 422 13.28 3.61 -10.19
C ALA A 422 12.39 4.85 -10.18
N CYS A 423 11.85 5.18 -9.00
CA CYS A 423 10.97 6.31 -8.81
C CYS A 423 11.76 7.62 -8.83
N SER A 424 11.17 8.67 -9.37
CA SER A 424 11.79 9.98 -9.50
C SER A 424 11.06 11.04 -8.67
N ASP A 425 11.83 11.96 -8.11
CA ASP A 425 11.27 13.11 -7.41
C ASP A 425 10.82 14.23 -8.36
N ASP A 426 10.41 15.37 -7.79
CA ASP A 426 9.96 16.54 -8.55
C ASP A 426 11.07 17.18 -9.38
N ASP A 427 12.34 16.99 -9.00
CA ASP A 427 13.52 17.49 -9.72
C ASP A 427 14.01 16.49 -10.78
N GLY A 428 13.36 15.32 -10.88
CA GLY A 428 13.72 14.25 -11.81
C GLY A 428 14.90 13.41 -11.37
N VAL A 429 15.33 13.51 -10.11
CA VAL A 429 16.38 12.63 -9.56
C VAL A 429 15.79 11.25 -9.36
N SER A 430 16.48 10.23 -9.86
CA SER A 430 16.09 8.83 -9.72
C SER A 430 16.49 8.28 -8.35
N HIS A 431 15.58 7.55 -7.73
CA HIS A 431 15.73 6.84 -6.47
C HIS A 431 15.47 5.34 -6.75
N PRO A 432 16.50 4.49 -6.76
CA PRO A 432 16.37 3.07 -7.07
C PRO A 432 15.87 2.22 -5.90
N GLU A 433 15.68 2.80 -4.70
CA GLU A 433 15.26 2.09 -3.49
C GLU A 433 13.80 2.39 -3.04
N PRO A 434 12.81 2.51 -3.94
CA PRO A 434 11.43 2.68 -3.51
C PRO A 434 10.91 1.42 -2.81
N ILE A 435 10.06 1.62 -1.82
CA ILE A 435 9.28 0.52 -1.22
C ILE A 435 7.81 0.77 -1.52
N SER A 436 7.22 -0.18 -2.22
CA SER A 436 5.79 -0.24 -2.50
C SER A 436 5.04 -0.76 -1.29
N THR A 437 4.00 -0.03 -0.89
CA THR A 437 3.12 -0.42 0.20
C THR A 437 1.84 -1.04 -0.34
N TYR A 438 1.55 -2.25 0.14
CA TYR A 438 0.29 -2.94 -0.12
C TYR A 438 -0.57 -3.02 1.14
N LEU A 439 -1.88 -2.83 0.94
CA LEU A 439 -2.92 -2.97 1.95
C LEU A 439 -3.74 -4.25 1.71
N ASN A 440 -4.31 -4.78 2.79
CA ASN A 440 -5.31 -5.87 2.70
C ASN A 440 -6.68 -5.32 2.28
N SER A 441 -6.99 -4.08 2.65
CA SER A 441 -8.13 -3.30 2.15
C SER A 441 -7.76 -1.83 2.03
N PRO A 442 -8.21 -1.09 1.00
CA PRO A 442 -8.03 0.37 0.92
C PRO A 442 -8.63 1.09 2.13
N CYS A 443 -9.66 0.51 2.75
CA CYS A 443 -10.28 1.05 3.95
C CYS A 443 -9.36 1.00 5.19
N ASP A 444 -8.31 0.17 5.17
CA ASP A 444 -7.33 0.06 6.26
C ASP A 444 -6.54 1.36 6.43
N ALA A 445 -6.37 2.12 5.35
CA ALA A 445 -5.68 3.39 5.35
C ALA A 445 -6.59 4.60 5.66
N LEU A 446 -7.84 4.36 6.08
CA LEU A 446 -8.82 5.39 6.41
C LEU A 446 -9.19 5.40 7.91
N THR A 447 -9.61 6.56 8.42
CA THR A 447 -10.15 6.66 9.79
C THR A 447 -11.45 5.88 9.96
N VAL A 448 -11.81 5.55 11.20
CA VAL A 448 -13.07 4.83 11.50
C VAL A 448 -14.30 5.57 10.97
N ALA A 449 -14.29 6.92 11.00
CA ALA A 449 -15.39 7.73 10.48
C ALA A 449 -15.48 7.64 8.95
N GLU A 450 -14.33 7.59 8.26
CA GLU A 450 -14.23 7.49 6.80
C GLU A 450 -14.62 6.12 6.26
N ARG A 451 -14.37 5.06 7.02
CA ARG A 451 -14.69 3.68 6.65
C ARG A 451 -16.19 3.40 6.52
N ASN A 452 -17.05 4.31 6.97
CA ASN A 452 -18.49 4.10 6.99
C ASN A 452 -19.23 5.10 6.09
N THR A 453 -20.25 4.61 5.39
CA THR A 453 -21.29 5.42 4.77
C THR A 453 -22.48 5.42 5.73
N CYS A 454 -22.89 6.59 6.19
CA CYS A 454 -24.08 6.75 7.02
C CYS A 454 -25.15 7.49 6.24
N ASP A 455 -26.30 6.88 6.07
CA ASP A 455 -27.45 7.55 5.45
C ASP A 455 -27.96 8.68 6.35
N ASP A 456 -28.68 9.62 5.75
CA ASP A 456 -29.52 10.54 6.50
C ASP A 456 -30.49 9.74 7.39
N PRO A 457 -30.72 10.18 8.64
CA PRO A 457 -31.55 9.44 9.57
C PRO A 457 -32.94 9.19 8.98
N THR A 458 -33.33 7.92 8.87
CA THR A 458 -34.72 7.58 8.56
C THR A 458 -35.53 7.74 9.84
N CYS A 459 -36.45 8.69 9.86
CA CYS A 459 -37.26 9.02 11.02
C CYS A 459 -38.64 8.37 10.93
N ASP A 460 -38.93 7.51 11.91
CA ASP A 460 -40.26 6.96 12.16
C ASP A 460 -41.03 7.90 13.10
N PHE A 461 -41.94 8.68 12.52
CA PHE A 461 -42.83 9.59 13.26
C PHE A 461 -44.13 8.91 13.74
N SER A 462 -44.28 7.59 13.59
CA SER A 462 -45.44 6.85 14.12
C SER A 462 -45.41 6.69 15.65
N THR A 463 -44.27 7.01 16.28
CA THR A 463 -44.09 7.06 17.74
C THR A 463 -43.80 8.48 18.20
N THR A 464 -44.19 8.83 19.44
CA THR A 464 -43.89 10.15 20.04
C THR A 464 -43.02 9.97 21.28
N PRO A 465 -41.78 10.51 21.29
CA PRO A 465 -41.12 11.25 20.21
C PRO A 465 -40.73 10.34 19.02
N GLY A 466 -40.67 10.91 17.81
CA GLY A 466 -40.29 10.18 16.60
C GLY A 466 -38.93 9.50 16.74
N LYS A 467 -38.82 8.25 16.30
CA LYS A 467 -37.59 7.47 16.38
C LYS A 467 -36.83 7.55 15.07
N CYS A 468 -35.76 8.34 15.07
CA CYS A 468 -34.81 8.37 13.96
C CYS A 468 -33.76 7.27 14.11
N LYS A 469 -33.57 6.46 13.07
CA LYS A 469 -32.47 5.50 12.98
C LYS A 469 -31.48 6.00 11.94
N LYS A 470 -30.24 6.22 12.39
CA LYS A 470 -29.08 6.31 11.51
C LYS A 470 -28.57 4.89 11.27
N GLY A 471 -28.57 4.46 10.02
CA GLY A 471 -27.85 3.27 9.59
C GLY A 471 -26.48 3.71 9.08
N CYS A 472 -25.41 3.08 9.58
CA CYS A 472 -24.09 3.18 8.98
C CYS A 472 -23.68 1.81 8.49
N ALA A 473 -23.15 1.74 7.28
CA ALA A 473 -22.56 0.53 6.71
C ALA A 473 -21.09 0.78 6.41
N GLN A 474 -20.26 -0.25 6.59
CA GLN A 474 -18.87 -0.18 6.18
C GLN A 474 -18.80 -0.11 4.64
N ARG A 475 -17.94 0.78 4.13
CA ARG A 475 -17.63 0.86 2.70
C ARG A 475 -16.96 -0.42 2.21
N SER A 476 -17.22 -0.77 0.97
CA SER A 476 -16.44 -1.75 0.21
C SER A 476 -15.04 -1.25 -0.11
N ALA A 477 -14.17 -2.15 -0.57
CA ALA A 477 -12.80 -1.79 -0.93
C ALA A 477 -12.76 -0.75 -2.06
N SER A 478 -13.54 -0.95 -3.12
CA SER A 478 -13.59 0.01 -4.24
C SER A 478 -14.27 1.34 -3.88
N GLU A 479 -15.20 1.36 -2.91
CA GLU A 479 -15.74 2.61 -2.35
C GLU A 479 -14.71 3.41 -1.55
N CYS A 480 -13.82 2.74 -0.82
CA CYS A 480 -12.75 3.40 -0.07
C CYS A 480 -11.71 4.03 -1.01
N LEU A 481 -11.35 3.38 -2.12
CA LEU A 481 -10.51 3.99 -3.17
C LEU A 481 -11.14 5.25 -3.78
N ALA A 482 -12.47 5.32 -3.77
CA ALA A 482 -13.21 6.45 -4.30
C ALA A 482 -13.35 7.63 -3.33
N VAL A 483 -12.93 7.50 -2.06
CA VAL A 483 -13.08 8.53 -1.02
C VAL A 483 -11.78 8.76 -0.28
N ALA A 484 -11.13 9.90 -0.54
CA ALA A 484 -9.86 10.26 0.09
C ALA A 484 -9.90 11.54 0.95
N CYS A 485 -10.97 12.33 0.91
CA CYS A 485 -10.95 13.70 1.44
C CYS A 485 -11.66 13.84 2.79
N VAL A 486 -10.97 13.67 3.92
CA VAL A 486 -11.64 13.89 5.22
C VAL A 486 -10.87 14.67 6.29
N LYS A 487 -9.54 14.79 6.28
CA LYS A 487 -8.85 15.61 7.32
C LYS A 487 -8.63 17.09 6.99
N ASN A 488 -8.66 17.51 5.72
CA ASN A 488 -8.45 18.92 5.39
C ASN A 488 -9.24 19.36 4.14
N PRO A 489 -10.47 19.90 4.32
CA PRO A 489 -11.29 20.38 3.21
C PRO A 489 -10.59 21.46 2.35
N LYS A 490 -9.56 22.13 2.88
CA LYS A 490 -8.78 23.13 2.15
C LYS A 490 -7.86 22.54 1.09
N LEU A 491 -7.48 21.26 1.19
CA LEU A 491 -6.67 20.56 0.19
C LEU A 491 -7.53 20.08 -0.98
N CYS A 492 -8.79 19.74 -0.73
CA CYS A 492 -9.71 19.19 -1.74
C CYS A 492 -10.48 20.24 -2.57
N TYR A 493 -10.30 21.54 -2.29
CA TYR A 493 -11.07 22.64 -2.89
C TYR A 493 -10.24 23.56 -3.81
N ARG A 494 -9.25 23.00 -4.51
CA ARG A 494 -8.67 23.66 -5.68
C ARG A 494 -8.82 22.78 -6.92
N LYS A 495 -9.99 22.87 -7.53
CA LYS A 495 -10.13 22.73 -8.98
C LYS A 495 -10.26 24.12 -9.59
#